data_AF-A0A956A246-F1
#
_entry.id   AF-A0A956A246-F1
#
_cell.length_a   1.000
_cell.length_b   1.000
_cell.length_c   1.000
_cell.angle_alpha   90.00
_cell.angle_beta   90.00
_cell.angle_gamma   90.00
#
_symmetry.space_group_name_H-M   'P 1'
#
loop_
_entity.id
_entity.type
_entity.pdbx_description
1 polymer ?
#
loop_
_entity_poly.entity_id
_entity_poly.type
_entity_poly.pdbx_seq_one_letter_code
_entity_poly.pdbx_strand_id
1 'polypeptide(L)'
;DPRASAAPAIADVFAQYPHIGRVLPAMAYGDAQREALRETIERSAAEVVVSGTPIDLAALLALTKPVVRARYQFEELDEPGLAGHVDALLAARGLA
;
A
#
# COMPACT_ATOMS: atom_id res chain seq x y z
N ASP A 1 -5.52 -15.68 -1.74
CA ASP A 1 -4.14 -15.58 -2.24
C ASP A 1 -4.20 -14.86 -3.57
N PRO A 2 -3.54 -13.70 -3.74
CA PRO A 2 -3.66 -12.89 -4.96
C PRO A 2 -3.09 -13.56 -6.21
N ARG A 3 -2.24 -14.59 -6.08
CA ARG A 3 -1.69 -15.30 -7.25
C ARG A 3 -2.76 -15.98 -8.09
N ALA A 4 -3.82 -16.50 -7.46
CA ALA A 4 -4.90 -17.18 -8.16
C ALA A 4 -5.73 -16.26 -9.06
N SER A 5 -5.69 -14.94 -8.80
CA SER A 5 -6.41 -13.93 -9.57
C SER A 5 -5.50 -12.96 -10.30
N ALA A 6 -4.18 -13.21 -10.33
CA ALA A 6 -3.21 -12.28 -10.89
C ALA A 6 -3.46 -12.03 -12.39
N ALA A 7 -3.55 -10.76 -12.76
CA ALA A 7 -3.41 -10.30 -14.14
C ALA A 7 -2.01 -10.65 -14.66
N PRO A 8 -1.79 -10.79 -15.98
CA PRO A 8 -0.51 -11.23 -16.55
C PRO A 8 0.71 -10.46 -16.01
N ALA A 9 0.64 -9.13 -16.00
CA ALA A 9 1.73 -8.28 -15.49
C ALA A 9 2.04 -8.52 -13.99
N ILE A 10 1.04 -8.88 -13.19
CA ILE A 10 1.24 -9.21 -11.76
C ILE A 10 1.74 -10.65 -11.59
N ALA A 11 1.33 -11.57 -12.46
CA ALA A 11 1.87 -12.93 -12.48
C ALA A 11 3.38 -12.91 -12.80
N ASP A 12 3.82 -12.07 -13.73
CA ASP A 12 5.23 -11.86 -14.06
C ASP A 12 6.02 -11.32 -12.85
N VAL A 13 5.42 -10.43 -12.06
CA VAL A 13 6.01 -9.92 -10.81
C VAL A 13 6.18 -11.03 -9.79
N PHE A 14 5.19 -11.91 -9.61
CA PHE A 14 5.35 -13.07 -8.73
C PHE A 14 6.43 -14.04 -9.22
N ALA A 15 6.57 -14.22 -10.53
CA ALA A 15 7.62 -15.04 -11.11
C ALA A 15 9.02 -14.42 -10.92
N GLN A 16 9.14 -13.10 -11.10
CA GLN A 16 10.38 -12.35 -10.90
C GLN A 16 10.78 -12.30 -9.42
N TYR A 17 9.81 -12.19 -8.51
CA TYR A 17 10.01 -12.04 -7.07
C TYR A 17 9.30 -13.15 -6.29
N PRO A 18 9.80 -14.39 -6.32
CA PRO A 18 9.13 -15.54 -5.72
C PRO A 18 9.01 -15.46 -4.18
N HIS A 19 9.77 -14.57 -3.55
CA HIS A 19 9.73 -14.33 -2.10
C HIS A 19 8.52 -13.49 -1.65
N ILE A 20 7.83 -12.79 -2.56
CA ILE A 20 6.62 -12.05 -2.22
C ILE A 20 5.60 -13.07 -1.72
N GLY A 21 5.12 -12.93 -0.50
CA GLY A 21 4.19 -13.87 0.14
C GLY A 21 2.76 -13.78 -0.39
N ARG A 22 1.76 -13.87 0.49
CA ARG A 22 0.33 -13.75 0.14
C ARG A 22 -0.10 -12.27 0.08
N VAL A 23 0.69 -11.46 -0.61
CA VAL A 23 0.50 -10.00 -0.74
C VAL A 23 0.42 -9.65 -2.22
N LEU A 24 -0.52 -8.78 -2.58
CA LEU A 24 -0.67 -8.29 -3.95
C LEU A 24 0.34 -7.17 -4.19
N PRO A 25 1.37 -7.36 -5.04
CA PRO A 25 2.36 -6.32 -5.27
C PRO A 25 1.78 -5.17 -6.09
N ALA A 26 2.00 -3.94 -5.64
CA ALA A 26 1.76 -2.73 -6.40
C ALA A 26 3.11 -2.17 -6.86
N MET A 27 3.47 -2.41 -8.12
CA MET A 27 4.82 -2.10 -8.61
C MET A 27 5.01 -0.64 -9.02
N ALA A 28 3.93 0.09 -9.32
CA ALA A 28 3.83 1.55 -9.44
C ALA A 28 2.40 1.93 -9.88
N TYR A 29 2.19 3.18 -10.32
CA TYR A 29 0.86 3.77 -10.57
C TYR A 29 0.68 4.31 -12.01
N GLY A 30 1.46 3.82 -12.98
CA GLY A 30 1.17 4.08 -14.40
C GLY A 30 -0.19 3.49 -14.82
N ASP A 31 -0.77 3.94 -15.92
CA ASP A 31 -2.11 3.48 -16.37
C ASP A 31 -2.19 1.95 -16.49
N ALA A 32 -1.21 1.33 -17.14
CA ALA A 32 -1.16 -0.13 -17.30
C ALA A 32 -1.02 -0.87 -15.96
N GLN A 33 -0.29 -0.30 -15.00
CA GLN A 33 -0.09 -0.90 -13.68
C GLN A 33 -1.34 -0.78 -12.82
N ARG A 34 -2.04 0.36 -12.89
CA ARG A 34 -3.35 0.56 -12.27
C ARG A 34 -4.36 -0.42 -12.81
N GLU A 35 -4.37 -0.63 -14.12
CA GLU A 35 -5.27 -1.59 -14.77
C GLU A 35 -4.99 -3.04 -14.33
N ALA A 36 -3.72 -3.46 -14.31
CA ALA A 36 -3.35 -4.79 -13.85
C ALA A 36 -3.70 -5.02 -12.37
N LEU A 37 -3.54 -3.99 -11.52
CA LEU A 37 -3.94 -4.02 -10.12
C LEU A 37 -5.47 -4.14 -9.99
N ARG A 38 -6.23 -3.34 -10.74
CA ARG A 38 -7.69 -3.37 -10.79
C ARG A 38 -8.20 -4.75 -11.21
N GLU A 39 -7.73 -5.26 -12.34
CA GLU A 39 -8.13 -6.58 -12.86
C GLU A 39 -7.86 -7.69 -11.84
N THR A 40 -6.69 -7.65 -11.19
CA THR A 40 -6.32 -8.65 -10.18
C THR A 40 -7.24 -8.62 -8.96
N ILE A 41 -7.63 -7.43 -8.50
CA ILE A 41 -8.58 -7.26 -7.39
C ILE A 41 -9.96 -7.76 -7.79
N GLU A 42 -10.42 -7.40 -9.00
CA GLU A 42 -11.74 -7.77 -9.52
C GLU A 42 -11.88 -9.28 -9.73
N ARG A 43 -10.87 -9.93 -10.28
CA ARG A 43 -10.84 -11.40 -10.47
C ARG A 43 -10.74 -12.20 -9.17
N SER A 44 -10.37 -11.56 -8.05
CA SER A 44 -10.28 -12.29 -6.78
C SER A 44 -11.66 -12.76 -6.31
N ALA A 45 -11.70 -13.81 -5.49
CA ALA A 45 -12.94 -14.25 -4.84
C ALA A 45 -13.35 -13.35 -3.65
N ALA A 46 -12.65 -12.24 -3.41
CA ALA A 46 -12.97 -11.34 -2.31
C ALA A 46 -14.29 -10.60 -2.55
N GLU A 47 -15.14 -10.58 -1.53
CA GLU A 47 -16.43 -9.89 -1.52
C GLU A 47 -16.30 -8.42 -1.10
N VAL A 48 -15.21 -8.06 -0.41
CA VAL A 48 -14.92 -6.70 0.07
C VAL A 48 -13.42 -6.42 0.01
N VAL A 49 -13.04 -5.17 -0.26
CA VAL A 49 -11.67 -4.68 -0.21
C VAL A 49 -11.51 -3.77 1.01
N VAL A 50 -10.56 -4.07 1.89
CA VAL A 50 -10.19 -3.17 2.99
C VAL A 50 -8.96 -2.36 2.56
N SER A 51 -9.16 -1.07 2.28
CA SER A 51 -8.08 -0.14 1.96
C SER A 51 -7.50 0.44 3.24
N GLY A 52 -6.29 -0.01 3.60
CA GLY A 52 -5.47 0.54 4.68
C GLY A 52 -4.46 1.55 4.18
N THR A 53 -4.81 2.36 3.18
CA THR A 53 -3.92 3.41 2.64
C THR A 53 -4.62 4.78 2.71
N PRO A 54 -3.87 5.88 2.88
CA PRO A 54 -4.45 7.22 2.86
C PRO A 54 -5.12 7.59 1.52
N ILE A 55 -4.64 7.03 0.40
CA ILE A 55 -5.22 7.25 -0.92
C ILE A 55 -6.62 6.62 -1.06
N ASP A 56 -7.49 7.28 -1.82
CA ASP A 56 -8.77 6.71 -2.23
C ASP A 56 -8.57 5.66 -3.33
N LEU A 57 -8.34 4.41 -2.91
CA LEU A 57 -8.15 3.29 -3.83
C LEU A 57 -9.39 3.02 -4.69
N ALA A 58 -10.58 3.25 -4.15
CA ALA A 58 -11.84 3.02 -4.87
C ALA A 58 -11.97 3.98 -6.04
N ALA A 59 -11.70 5.27 -5.81
CA ALA A 59 -11.69 6.28 -6.85
C ALA A 59 -10.55 6.10 -7.87
N LEU A 60 -9.35 5.72 -7.40
CA LEU A 60 -8.18 5.53 -8.26
C LEU A 60 -8.36 4.42 -9.29
N LEU A 61 -9.00 3.32 -8.88
CA LEU A 61 -9.11 2.10 -9.68
C LEU A 61 -10.52 1.84 -10.22
N ALA A 62 -11.52 2.67 -9.88
CA ALA A 62 -12.91 2.46 -10.26
C ALA A 62 -13.40 1.03 -9.96
N LEU A 63 -13.12 0.54 -8.75
CA LEU A 63 -13.48 -0.82 -8.31
C LEU A 63 -15.01 -0.96 -8.19
N THR A 64 -15.53 -2.06 -8.67
CA THR A 64 -16.94 -2.46 -8.53
C THR A 64 -17.21 -3.13 -7.19
N LYS A 65 -16.17 -3.75 -6.61
CA LYS A 65 -16.24 -4.35 -5.28
C LYS A 65 -16.35 -3.30 -4.18
N PRO A 66 -17.16 -3.53 -3.13
CA PRO A 66 -17.22 -2.63 -1.98
C PRO A 66 -15.84 -2.40 -1.37
N VAL A 67 -15.47 -1.13 -1.15
CA VAL A 67 -14.20 -0.75 -0.53
C VAL A 67 -14.46 -0.09 0.83
N VAL A 68 -13.92 -0.69 1.89
CA VAL A 68 -13.93 -0.14 3.25
C VAL A 68 -12.58 0.52 3.52
N ARG A 69 -12.58 1.77 3.97
CA ARG A 69 -11.34 2.51 4.29
C ARG A 69 -10.98 2.35 5.76
N ALA A 70 -9.90 1.64 6.06
CA ALA A 70 -9.31 1.60 7.38
C ALA A 70 -8.51 2.89 7.60
N ARG A 71 -8.93 3.69 8.58
CA ARG A 71 -8.26 4.94 8.95
C ARG A 71 -7.35 4.66 10.13
N TYR A 72 -6.12 5.14 10.03
CA TYR A 72 -5.12 5.09 11.08
C TYR A 72 -4.32 6.38 11.02
N GLN A 73 -3.74 6.75 12.15
CA GLN A 73 -2.79 7.84 12.24
C GLN A 73 -1.56 7.32 12.96
N PHE A 74 -0.42 7.90 12.62
CA PHE A 74 0.79 7.68 13.39
C PHE A 74 0.64 8.37 14.75
N GLU A 75 1.11 7.70 15.80
CA GLU A 75 1.12 8.21 17.17
C GLU A 75 2.46 7.81 17.80
N GLU A 76 3.15 8.79 18.36
CA GLU A 76 4.39 8.55 19.11
C GLU A 76 4.02 8.11 20.53
N LEU A 77 4.50 6.94 20.93
CA LEU A 77 4.20 6.37 22.25
C LEU A 77 5.25 6.74 23.31
N ASP A 78 6.44 7.15 22.87
CA ASP A 78 7.59 7.42 23.72
C ASP A 78 8.07 8.86 23.57
N GLU A 79 8.37 9.50 24.71
CA GLU A 79 9.03 10.81 24.75
C GLU A 79 10.57 10.63 24.68
N PRO A 80 11.31 11.52 23.98
CA PRO A 80 10.89 12.82 23.45
C PRO A 80 10.36 12.78 22.01
N GLY A 81 10.08 11.57 21.47
CA GLY A 81 9.60 11.43 20.11
C GLY A 81 10.64 11.69 19.03
N LEU A 82 10.26 11.54 17.76
CA LEU A 82 11.17 11.83 16.63
C LEU A 82 11.53 13.32 16.61
N ALA A 83 10.55 14.19 16.84
CA ALA A 83 10.74 15.63 16.86
C ALA A 83 11.75 16.05 17.93
N GLY A 84 11.60 15.57 19.17
CA GLY A 84 12.53 15.90 20.23
C GLY A 84 13.94 15.36 20.01
N HIS A 85 14.09 14.21 19.35
CA HIS A 85 15.41 13.72 18.92
C HIS A 85 16.06 14.62 17.85
N VAL A 86 15.27 15.14 16.92
CA VAL A 86 15.76 16.11 15.91
C VAL A 86 16.16 17.42 16.59
N ASP A 87 15.34 17.94 17.50
CA ASP A 87 15.64 19.18 18.23
C ASP A 87 16.92 19.05 19.07
N ALA A 88 17.09 17.93 19.78
CA ALA A 88 18.31 17.65 20.54
C ALA A 88 19.56 17.60 19.63
N LEU A 89 19.44 17.02 18.44
CA LEU A 89 20.52 16.99 17.46
C LEU A 89 20.85 18.39 16.95
N LEU A 90 19.85 19.21 16.61
CA LEU A 90 20.04 20.57 16.13
C LEU A 90 20.71 21.44 17.20
N ALA A 91 20.25 21.35 18.45
CA ALA A 91 20.86 22.05 19.58
C ALA A 91 22.32 21.63 19.79
N ALA A 92 22.62 20.34 19.75
CA ALA A 92 23.98 19.82 19.88
C ALA A 92 24.94 20.28 18.76
N ARG A 93 24.40 20.70 17.60
CA ARG A 93 25.17 21.22 16.48
C ARG A 93 25.16 22.75 16.38
N GLY A 94 24.52 23.46 17.32
CA GLY A 94 24.38 24.92 17.28
C GLY A 94 23.52 25.41 16.12
N LEU A 95 22.56 24.59 15.68
CA LEU A 95 21.65 24.85 14.57
C LEU A 95 20.20 25.11 15.03
N ALA A 96 19.98 25.17 16.34
CA ALA A 96 18.70 25.48 16.97
C ALA A 96 18.61 26.96 17.35
#